data_AF-A0A160M6M0-F1
#
_entry.id   AF-A0A160M6M0-F1
#
_cell.length_a   1.000
_cell.length_b   1.000
_cell.length_c   1.000
_cell.angle_alpha   90.00
_cell.angle_beta   90.00
_cell.angle_gamma   90.00
#
_symmetry.space_group_name_H-M   'P 1'
#
loop_
_entity.id
_entity.type
_entity.pdbx_description
1 polymer ?
#
loop_
_entity_poly.entity_id
_entity_poly.type
_entity_poly.pdbx_seq_one_letter_code
_entity_poly.pdbx_strand_id
1 'polypeptide(L)'
;MNIDSIRFTDPPVHHQFPPLYENLGLPEVSSFIEQKYEFDFTAGKTKRTGHGSIRVYKQSGEFKVIISEKLTGFGPKRLEKLASLLMEEVKERFISNIEDETKPRKVYHMHFGRNDRDK
;
A
#
# COMPACT_ATOMS: atom_id res chain seq x y z
N MET A 1 11.91 -18.48 -4.82
CA MET A 1 11.76 -17.36 -3.87
C MET A 1 10.34 -17.47 -3.41
N ASN A 2 10.16 -17.63 -2.11
CA ASN A 2 8.88 -18.01 -1.52
C ASN A 2 8.61 -17.05 -0.37
N ILE A 3 7.34 -16.73 -0.17
CA ILE A 3 6.88 -16.04 1.03
C ILE A 3 6.68 -17.10 2.11
N ASP A 4 7.31 -16.89 3.27
CA ASP A 4 7.25 -17.83 4.38
C ASP A 4 6.15 -17.44 5.37
N SER A 5 5.95 -16.13 5.58
CA SER A 5 4.88 -15.61 6.43
C SER A 5 4.52 -14.17 6.07
N ILE A 6 3.30 -13.75 6.39
CA ILE A 6 2.85 -12.36 6.30
C ILE A 6 1.98 -12.02 7.50
N ARG A 7 2.19 -10.82 8.05
CA ARG A 7 1.40 -10.28 9.15
C ARG A 7 1.10 -8.79 8.92
N PHE A 8 -0.17 -8.42 8.93
CA PHE A 8 -0.55 -7.01 8.99
C PHE A 8 -0.17 -6.40 10.34
N THR A 9 0.48 -5.24 10.28
CA THR A 9 1.03 -4.55 11.47
C THR A 9 0.12 -3.45 11.99
N ASP A 10 -0.68 -2.87 11.10
CA ASP A 10 -1.62 -1.79 11.38
C ASP A 10 -2.99 -2.11 10.77
N PRO A 11 -4.10 -1.54 11.29
CA PRO A 11 -5.40 -1.59 10.62
C PRO A 11 -5.40 -0.72 9.33
N PRO A 12 -6.39 -0.90 8.44
CA PRO A 12 -6.53 -0.10 7.24
C PRO A 12 -6.61 1.41 7.53
N VAL A 13 -6.08 2.22 6.62
CA VAL A 13 -6.10 3.68 6.70
C VAL A 13 -6.66 4.24 5.40
N HIS A 14 -7.72 5.05 5.52
CA HIS A 14 -8.41 5.70 4.42
C HIS A 14 -7.79 7.07 4.16
N HIS A 15 -7.02 7.17 3.08
CA HIS A 15 -6.51 8.43 2.57
C HIS A 15 -7.54 9.07 1.66
N GLN A 16 -8.01 10.26 2.05
CA GLN A 16 -9.01 11.03 1.32
C GLN A 16 -8.37 12.27 0.72
N PHE A 17 -8.41 12.37 -0.60
CA PHE A 17 -8.01 13.56 -1.34
C PHE A 17 -9.23 14.42 -1.68
N PRO A 18 -9.05 15.74 -1.86
CA PRO A 18 -10.12 16.61 -2.31
C PRO A 18 -10.69 16.14 -3.66
N PRO A 19 -12.02 16.18 -3.87
CA PRO A 19 -12.66 15.69 -5.10
C PRO A 19 -12.13 16.34 -6.40
N LEU A 20 -11.60 17.56 -6.31
CA LEU A 20 -10.98 18.28 -7.41
C LEU A 20 -9.77 17.55 -8.01
N TYR A 21 -9.08 16.71 -7.22
CA TYR A 21 -7.92 15.94 -7.67
C TYR A 21 -8.26 14.54 -8.18
N GLU A 22 -9.38 13.96 -7.75
CA GLU A 22 -9.83 12.62 -8.17
C GLU A 22 -10.02 12.52 -9.69
N ASN A 23 -10.50 13.60 -10.33
CA ASN A 23 -10.83 13.59 -11.76
C ASN A 23 -9.66 13.91 -12.69
N LEU A 24 -8.46 14.10 -12.14
CA LEU A 24 -7.27 14.45 -12.94
C LEU A 24 -6.60 13.22 -13.56
N GLY A 25 -7.05 12.00 -13.22
CA GLY A 25 -6.44 10.75 -13.69
C GLY A 25 -5.03 10.54 -13.16
N LEU A 26 -4.67 11.20 -12.06
CA LEU A 26 -3.36 11.13 -11.42
C LEU A 26 -3.44 10.19 -10.20
N PRO A 27 -2.92 8.95 -10.27
CA PRO A 27 -3.00 7.99 -9.17
C PRO A 27 -2.36 8.48 -7.86
N GLU A 28 -1.46 9.45 -7.96
CA GLU A 28 -0.74 10.05 -6.84
C GLU A 28 -1.63 10.93 -5.96
N VAL A 29 -2.75 11.41 -6.49
CA VAL A 29 -3.70 12.32 -5.81
C VAL A 29 -5.13 11.78 -5.80
N SER A 30 -5.28 10.48 -6.04
CA SER A 30 -6.55 9.75 -5.87
C SER A 30 -6.66 9.19 -4.45
N SER A 31 -7.87 9.17 -3.89
CA SER A 31 -8.12 8.53 -2.60
C SER A 31 -7.84 7.03 -2.66
N PHE A 32 -7.23 6.50 -1.61
CA PHE A 32 -6.90 5.09 -1.48
C PHE A 32 -7.07 4.62 -0.04
N ILE A 33 -7.18 3.30 0.13
CA ILE A 33 -7.06 2.65 1.44
C ILE A 33 -5.71 1.95 1.46
N GLU A 34 -4.93 2.12 2.52
CA GLU A 34 -3.63 1.48 2.71
C GLU A 34 -3.63 0.61 3.98
N GLN A 35 -2.98 -0.55 3.92
CA GLN A 35 -2.64 -1.31 5.12
C GLN A 35 -1.19 -1.79 5.05
N LYS A 36 -0.48 -1.64 6.17
CA LYS A 36 0.93 -2.05 6.30
C LYS A 36 1.05 -3.48 6.80
N TYR A 37 2.10 -4.16 6.37
CA TYR A 37 2.42 -5.51 6.78
C TYR A 37 3.92 -5.77 6.81
N GLU A 38 4.28 -6.77 7.59
CA GLU A 38 5.59 -7.42 7.62
C GLU A 38 5.51 -8.77 6.93
N PHE A 39 6.57 -9.17 6.26
CA PHE A 39 6.66 -10.46 5.60
C PHE A 39 8.05 -11.07 5.72
N ASP A 40 8.08 -12.38 5.92
CA ASP A 40 9.28 -13.19 5.80
C ASP A 40 9.32 -13.86 4.44
N PHE A 41 10.50 -13.93 3.84
CA PHE A 41 10.69 -14.61 2.58
C PHE A 41 12.06 -15.29 2.49
N THR A 42 12.09 -16.37 1.73
CA THR A 42 13.33 -17.10 1.42
C THR A 42 13.73 -16.87 -0.02
N ALA A 43 14.96 -16.36 -0.22
CA ALA A 43 15.58 -16.16 -1.52
C ALA A 43 16.88 -16.96 -1.62
N GLY A 44 16.85 -18.06 -2.39
CA GLY A 44 17.96 -19.00 -2.45
C GLY A 44 18.09 -19.76 -1.12
N LYS A 45 19.20 -19.54 -0.40
CA LYS A 45 19.47 -20.12 0.92
C LYS A 45 19.31 -19.13 2.07
N THR A 46 18.87 -17.90 1.77
CA THR A 46 18.82 -16.82 2.75
C THR A 46 17.36 -16.50 3.09
N LYS A 47 17.04 -16.55 4.38
CA LYS A 47 15.79 -16.02 4.92
C LYS A 47 15.97 -14.54 5.23
N ARG A 48 14.97 -13.74 4.88
CA ARG A 48 14.96 -12.29 5.08
C ARG A 48 13.57 -11.85 5.52
N THR A 49 13.52 -10.71 6.18
CA THR A 49 12.29 -10.03 6.56
C THR A 49 12.21 -8.72 5.78
N GLY A 50 11.00 -8.31 5.42
CA GLY A 50 10.74 -7.04 4.75
C GLY A 50 9.44 -6.42 5.22
N HIS A 51 9.31 -5.13 4.94
CA HIS A 51 8.12 -4.35 5.22
C HIS A 51 7.46 -3.90 3.92
N GLY A 52 6.14 -3.93 3.89
CA GLY A 52 5.38 -3.48 2.75
C GLY A 52 4.03 -2.89 3.13
N SER A 53 3.35 -2.35 2.12
CA SER A 53 1.96 -1.96 2.22
C SER A 53 1.19 -2.39 0.98
N ILE A 54 -0.09 -2.66 1.16
CA ILE A 54 -1.03 -2.85 0.06
C ILE A 54 -1.99 -1.67 0.04
N ARG A 55 -2.29 -1.18 -1.16
CA ARG A 55 -3.24 -0.11 -1.41
C ARG A 55 -4.34 -0.57 -2.35
N VAL A 56 -5.56 -0.08 -2.13
CA VAL A 56 -6.62 -0.08 -3.14
C VAL A 56 -7.04 1.35 -3.43
N TYR A 57 -7.02 1.73 -4.71
CA TYR A 57 -7.46 3.05 -5.16
C TYR A 57 -8.98 3.06 -5.30
N LYS A 58 -9.65 4.02 -4.65
CA LYS A 58 -11.12 4.02 -4.57
C LYS A 58 -11.82 4.18 -5.91
N GLN A 59 -11.24 4.98 -6.80
CA GLN A 59 -11.84 5.29 -8.09
C GLN A 59 -11.65 4.17 -9.13
N SER A 60 -10.44 3.59 -9.22
CA SER A 60 -10.13 2.55 -10.20
C SER A 60 -10.37 1.13 -9.68
N GLY A 61 -10.42 0.92 -8.36
CA GLY A 61 -10.41 -0.40 -7.74
C GLY A 61 -9.09 -1.16 -7.88
N GLU A 62 -8.04 -0.50 -8.40
CA GLU A 62 -6.75 -1.13 -8.61
C GLU A 62 -6.02 -1.37 -7.29
N PHE A 63 -5.39 -2.54 -7.17
CA PHE A 63 -4.56 -2.91 -6.03
C PHE A 63 -3.08 -2.70 -6.36
N LYS A 64 -2.32 -2.19 -5.39
CA LYS A 64 -0.88 -2.01 -5.53
C LYS A 64 -0.15 -2.45 -4.27
N VAL A 65 0.85 -3.29 -4.43
CA VAL A 65 1.82 -3.64 -3.38
C VAL A 65 3.01 -2.70 -3.48
N ILE A 66 3.47 -2.22 -2.33
CA ILE A 66 4.63 -1.35 -2.19
C ILE A 66 5.57 -2.01 -1.19
N ILE A 67 6.81 -2.25 -1.60
CA ILE A 67 7.86 -2.73 -0.70
C ILE A 67 8.57 -1.48 -0.16
N SER A 68 8.50 -1.26 1.16
CA SER A 68 8.95 -0.02 1.78
C SER A 68 10.47 0.13 1.85
N GLU A 69 11.18 -1.00 1.90
CA GLU A 69 12.62 -1.04 2.09
C GLU A 69 13.37 -1.41 0.80
N LYS A 70 14.57 -0.84 0.65
CA LYS A 70 15.51 -1.29 -0.40
C LYS A 70 16.09 -2.64 -0.01
N LEU A 71 15.62 -3.69 -0.64
CA LEU A 71 16.18 -5.04 -0.49
C LEU A 71 17.53 -5.14 -1.21
N THR A 72 18.63 -5.15 -0.46
CA THR A 72 19.99 -5.25 -1.04
C THR A 72 20.15 -6.54 -1.84
N GLY A 73 20.69 -6.44 -3.06
CA GLY A 73 20.85 -7.59 -3.98
C GLY A 73 19.57 -8.00 -4.72
N PHE A 74 18.50 -7.20 -4.64
CA PHE A 74 17.30 -7.37 -5.46
C PHE A 74 17.32 -6.39 -6.63
N GLY A 75 17.50 -6.91 -7.84
CA GLY A 75 17.28 -6.15 -9.07
C GLY A 75 15.77 -6.03 -9.41
N PRO A 76 15.40 -5.18 -10.39
CA PRO A 76 14.01 -4.88 -10.74
C PRO A 76 13.14 -6.12 -10.99
N LYS A 77 13.62 -7.07 -11.81
CA LYS A 77 12.88 -8.31 -12.10
C LYS A 77 12.58 -9.17 -10.86
N ARG A 78 13.47 -9.16 -9.85
CA ARG A 78 13.25 -9.90 -8.60
C ARG A 78 12.25 -9.19 -7.70
N LEU A 79 12.27 -7.85 -7.69
CA LEU A 79 11.29 -7.05 -6.97
C LEU A 79 9.89 -7.19 -7.57
N GLU A 80 9.76 -7.18 -8.90
CA GLU A 80 8.49 -7.44 -9.59
C GLU A 80 7.92 -8.81 -9.20
N LYS A 81 8.75 -9.86 -9.29
CA LYS A 81 8.33 -11.21 -8.87
C LYS A 81 7.91 -11.25 -7.40
N LEU A 82 8.61 -10.54 -6.52
CA LEU A 82 8.27 -10.47 -5.10
C LEU A 82 6.94 -9.75 -4.88
N ALA A 83 6.73 -8.63 -5.56
CA ALA A 83 5.50 -7.87 -5.47
C ALA A 83 4.28 -8.68 -5.98
N SER A 84 4.44 -9.47 -7.05
CA SER A 84 3.40 -10.37 -7.53
C SER A 84 3.02 -11.44 -6.51
N LEU A 85 4.01 -12.11 -5.91
CA LEU A 85 3.77 -13.12 -4.87
C LEU A 85 3.10 -12.51 -3.62
N LEU A 86 3.55 -11.33 -3.20
CA LEU A 86 2.93 -10.61 -2.09
C LEU A 86 1.48 -10.21 -2.40
N MET A 87 1.20 -9.77 -3.62
CA MET A 87 -0.14 -9.39 -4.05
C MET A 87 -1.12 -10.56 -3.93
N GLU A 88 -0.72 -11.75 -4.39
CA GLU A 88 -1.55 -12.97 -4.30
C GLU A 88 -1.88 -13.32 -2.84
N GLU A 89 -0.91 -13.21 -1.95
CA GLU A 89 -1.06 -13.60 -0.54
C GLU A 89 -1.82 -12.59 0.33
N VAL A 90 -1.66 -11.28 0.06
CA VAL A 90 -2.20 -10.23 0.95
C VAL A 90 -3.55 -9.70 0.53
N LYS A 91 -3.94 -9.83 -0.75
CA LYS A 91 -5.12 -9.16 -1.29
C LYS A 91 -6.42 -9.58 -0.60
N GLU A 92 -6.69 -10.87 -0.47
CA GLU A 92 -7.94 -11.36 0.11
C GLU A 92 -8.06 -10.97 1.59
N ARG A 93 -6.98 -11.13 2.36
CA ARG A 93 -6.94 -10.76 3.78
C ARG A 93 -7.08 -9.25 3.96
N PHE A 94 -6.50 -8.45 3.06
CA PHE A 94 -6.67 -7.00 3.06
C PHE A 94 -8.12 -6.58 2.81
N ILE A 95 -8.81 -7.22 1.86
CA ILE A 95 -10.24 -6.97 1.61
C ILE A 95 -11.07 -7.30 2.85
N SER A 96 -10.86 -8.47 3.45
CA SER A 96 -11.54 -8.86 4.71
C SER A 96 -11.29 -7.83 5.81
N ASN A 97 -10.05 -7.39 6.00
CA ASN A 97 -9.72 -6.38 7.03
C ASN A 97 -10.43 -5.05 6.81
N ILE A 98 -10.69 -4.65 5.55
CA ILE A 98 -11.45 -3.44 5.24
C ILE A 98 -12.93 -3.63 5.55
N GLU A 99 -13.49 -4.78 5.20
CA GLU A 99 -14.90 -5.11 5.42
C GLU A 99 -15.24 -5.25 6.91
N ASP A 100 -14.31 -5.83 7.69
CA ASP A 100 -14.42 -5.98 9.14
C ASP A 100 -14.13 -4.67 9.91
N GLU A 101 -13.72 -3.60 9.22
CA GLU A 101 -13.33 -2.34 9.85
C GLU A 101 -14.55 -1.58 10.40
N THR A 102 -14.75 -1.67 11.72
CA THR A 102 -15.85 -0.98 12.42
C THR A 102 -15.65 0.53 12.59
N LYS A 103 -14.40 1.01 12.62
CA LYS A 103 -14.07 2.43 12.80
C LYS A 103 -12.94 2.86 11.87
N PRO A 104 -13.25 3.43 10.69
CA PRO A 104 -12.25 3.75 9.69
C PRO A 104 -11.28 4.84 10.17
N ARG A 105 -9.99 4.52 10.18
CA ARG A 105 -8.94 5.53 10.37
C ARG A 105 -8.84 6.37 9.11
N LYS A 106 -9.08 7.68 9.20
CA LYS A 106 -9.08 8.59 8.05
C LYS A 106 -7.96 9.60 8.11
N VAL A 107 -7.28 9.79 6.98
CA VAL A 107 -6.30 10.85 6.76
C VAL A 107 -6.83 11.75 5.64
N TYR A 108 -7.01 13.03 5.94
CA TYR A 108 -7.43 14.03 4.97
C TYR A 108 -6.21 14.75 4.41
N HIS A 109 -6.02 14.68 3.10
CA HIS A 109 -5.01 15.47 2.41
C HIS A 109 -5.60 16.84 2.09
N MET A 110 -4.93 17.92 2.49
CA MET A 110 -5.42 19.28 2.23
C MET A 110 -5.05 19.75 0.82
N HIS A 111 -5.79 20.77 0.35
CA HIS A 111 -5.53 21.42 -0.93
C HIS A 111 -4.11 21.99 -0.98
N PHE A 112 -3.38 21.71 -2.06
CA PHE A 112 -2.05 22.29 -2.32
C PHE A 112 -2.14 23.73 -2.86
N GLY A 113 -3.23 24.45 -2.56
CA GLY A 113 -3.34 25.87 -2.87
C GLY A 113 -2.28 26.63 -2.08
N ARG A 114 -1.61 27.59 -2.72
CA ARG A 114 -0.76 28.54 -1.99
C ARG A 114 -1.60 29.12 -0.86
N ASN A 115 -1.15 28.96 0.39
CA ASN A 115 -1.56 29.89 1.43
C ASN A 115 -1.13 31.27 0.91
N ASP A 116 -2.07 32.05 0.40
CA ASP A 116 -1.86 33.48 0.28
C ASP A 116 -1.59 33.97 1.70
N ARG A 117 -0.29 34.15 1.99
CA ARG A 117 0.18 35.01 3.06
C ARG A 117 -0.19 36.42 2.64
N ASP A 118 -1.45 36.77 2.76
CA ASP A 118 -1.91 38.15 2.75
C ASP A 118 -3.12 38.25 3.66
N LYS A 119 -2.84 38.53 4.93
CA LYS A 119 -3.63 39.40 5.80
C LYS A 119 -2.78 39.90 6.95
#